data_AF-A0A816WZ66-F1
#
_entry.id   AF-A0A816WZ66-F1
#
_cell.length_a   1.000
_cell.length_b   1.000
_cell.length_c   1.000
_cell.angle_alpha   90.00
_cell.angle_beta   90.00
_cell.angle_gamma   90.00
#
_symmetry.space_group_name_H-M   'P 1'
#
loop_
_entity.id
_entity.type
_entity.pdbx_description
1 polymer ?
#
loop_
_entity_poly.entity_id
_entity_poly.type
_entity_poly.pdbx_seq_one_letter_code
_entity_poly.pdbx_strand_id
1 'polypeptide(L)' 'MKHLALDYHFVRHQVQQGNVRVTHVASQDQLADALTKPLHRSRFQMLMIKIGLAKGAPS' A
#
# COMPACT_ATOMS: atom_id res chain seq x y z
N MET A 1 -10.48 -16.79 -14.55
CA MET A 1 -10.46 -15.41 -14.03
C MET A 1 -11.81 -15.02 -13.41
N LYS A 2 -12.32 -15.73 -12.39
CA LYS A 2 -13.55 -15.32 -11.69
C LYS A 2 -13.26 -14.46 -10.45
N HIS A 3 -12.14 -14.72 -9.78
CA HIS A 3 -11.72 -14.03 -8.56
C HIS A 3 -11.50 -12.53 -8.78
N LEU A 4 -10.74 -12.14 -9.81
CA LEU A 4 -10.46 -10.72 -10.10
C LEU A 4 -11.73 -9.89 -10.33
N ALA A 5 -12.71 -10.45 -11.05
CA ALA A 5 -13.99 -9.78 -11.26
C ALA A 5 -14.76 -9.60 -9.94
N LEU A 6 -14.74 -10.63 -9.09
CA LEU A 6 -15.39 -10.62 -7.78
C LEU A 6 -14.77 -9.57 -6.85
N ASP A 7 -13.43 -9.54 -6.77
CA ASP A 7 -12.68 -8.58 -5.95
C ASP A 7 -12.91 -7.13 -6.42
N TYR A 8 -12.91 -6.92 -7.74
CA TYR A 8 -13.20 -5.61 -8.32
C TYR A 8 -14.60 -5.11 -7.95
N HIS A 9 -15.63 -5.95 -8.15
CA HIS A 9 -17.01 -5.58 -7.83
C HIS A 9 -17.21 -5.33 -6.34
N PHE A 10 -16.58 -6.13 -5.48
CA PHE A 10 -16.61 -5.93 -4.04
C PHE A 10 -16.03 -4.55 -3.65
N VAL A 11 -14.81 -4.23 -4.11
CA VAL A 11 -14.17 -2.95 -3.78
C VAL A 11 -14.96 -1.77 -4.37
N ARG A 12 -15.44 -1.88 -5.62
CA ARG A 12 -16.27 -0.84 -6.25
C ARG A 12 -17.54 -0.57 -5.45
N HIS A 13 -18.21 -1.61 -4.96
CA HIS A 13 -19.40 -1.46 -4.13
C HIS A 13 -19.10 -0.73 -2.81
N GLN A 14 -18.01 -1.09 -2.12
CA GLN A 14 -17.57 -0.39 -0.89
C GLN A 14 -17.28 1.10 -1.14
N VAL A 15 -16.71 1.43 -2.29
CA VAL A 15 -16.49 2.83 -2.69
C VAL A 15 -17.80 3.56 -2.97
N GLN A 16 -18.73 2.93 -3.69
CA GLN A 16 -20.05 3.50 -3.98
C GLN A 16 -20.89 3.74 -2.73
N GLN A 17 -20.78 2.86 -1.73
CA GLN A 17 -21.44 3.01 -0.43
C GLN A 17 -20.76 4.04 0.47
N GLY A 18 -19.57 4.53 0.11
CA GLY A 18 -18.80 5.47 0.92
C GLY A 18 -18.03 4.84 2.08
N ASN A 19 -18.04 3.51 2.21
CA ASN A 19 -17.29 2.78 3.23
C ASN A 19 -15.77 2.86 2.99
N VAL A 20 -15.36 3.05 1.74
CA VAL A 20 -13.95 3.24 1.35
C VAL A 20 -13.84 4.50 0.49
N ARG A 21 -12.91 5.39 0.86
CA ARG A 21 -12.55 6.56 0.04
C ARG A 21 -11.26 6.30 -0.70
N VAL A 22 -11.28 6.46 -2.02
CA VAL A 22 -10.09 6.35 -2.86
C VAL A 22 -9.49 7.74 -3.07
N THR A 23 -8.20 7.87 -2.85
CA THR A 23 -7.43 9.11 -3.11
C THR A 23 -6.15 8.76 -3.84
N HIS A 24 -5.72 9.64 -4.74
CA HIS A 24 -4.42 9.50 -5.38
C HIS A 24 -3.29 9.65 -4.35
N VAL A 25 -2.31 8.75 -4.41
CA VAL A 25 -1.06 8.84 -3.68
C VAL A 25 0.06 8.80 -4.70
N ALA A 26 0.96 9.78 -4.66
CA ALA A 26 2.11 9.78 -5.55
C ALA A 26 2.95 8.52 -5.34
N SER A 27 3.53 7.96 -6.40
CA SER A 27 4.31 6.72 -6.29
C SER A 27 5.47 6.83 -5.31
N GLN A 28 6.01 8.03 -5.12
CA GLN A 28 7.06 8.31 -4.14
C GLN A 28 6.59 8.11 -2.68
N ASP A 29 5.30 8.23 -2.43
CA ASP A 29 4.68 8.17 -1.12
C ASP A 29 3.90 6.88 -0.86
N GLN A 30 3.80 5.99 -1.85
CA GLN A 30 3.07 4.73 -1.78
C GLN A 30 3.80 3.70 -0.91
N LEU A 31 3.60 3.77 0.41
CA LEU A 31 4.26 2.91 1.40
C LEU A 31 4.05 1.41 1.16
N ALA A 32 2.88 1.02 0.62
CA ALA A 32 2.54 -0.37 0.31
C ALA A 32 3.51 -1.03 -0.69
N ASP A 33 4.23 -0.24 -1.50
CA ASP A 33 5.21 -0.77 -2.45
C ASP A 33 6.35 -1.51 -1.74
N ALA A 34 6.69 -1.14 -0.50
CA ALA A 34 7.69 -1.85 0.30
C ALA A 34 7.30 -3.31 0.59
N LEU A 35 6.00 -3.63 0.59
CA LEU A 35 5.48 -4.95 0.95
C LEU A 35 5.05 -5.77 -0.27
N THR A 36 4.86 -5.13 -1.42
CA THR A 36 4.22 -5.74 -2.59
C THR A 36 5.13 -5.82 -3.82
N LYS A 37 6.27 -5.12 -3.82
CA LYS A 37 7.16 -5.04 -4.99
C LYS A 37 8.60 -5.39 -4.63
N PRO A 38 9.35 -6.03 -5.55
CA PRO A 38 10.80 -6.13 -5.44
C PRO A 38 11.43 -4.76 -5.76
N LEU A 39 11.85 -4.02 -4.74
CA LEU A 39 12.43 -2.68 -4.88
C LEU A 39 13.95 -2.69 -4.69
N HIS A 40 14.64 -1.72 -5.30
CA HIS A 40 16.03 -1.44 -4.94
C HIS A 40 16.16 -1.12 -3.45
N ARG A 41 17.27 -1.54 -2.85
CA ARG A 41 17.52 -1.42 -1.41
C ARG A 41 17.29 0.01 -0.87
N SER A 42 17.77 1.03 -1.56
CA SER A 42 17.61 2.43 -1.16
C SER A 42 16.14 2.84 -1.07
N ARG A 43 15.33 2.45 -2.07
CA ARG A 43 13.90 2.73 -2.12
C ARG A 43 13.15 1.98 -1.02
N PHE A 44 13.46 0.69 -0.83
CA PHE A 44 12.89 -0.11 0.24
C PHE A 44 13.18 0.51 1.61
N GLN A 45 14.45 0.85 1.89
CA GLN A 45 14.85 1.47 3.16
C GLN A 45 14.13 2.80 3.42
N MET A 46 14.02 3.65 2.40
CA MET A 46 13.29 4.92 2.49
C MET A 46 11.82 4.70 2.88
N LEU A 47 11.14 3.74 2.24
CA LEU A 47 9.74 3.41 2.55
C LEU A 47 9.59 2.80 3.94
N MET A 48 10.51 1.93 4.38
CA MET A 48 10.49 1.32 5.71
C MET A 48 10.65 2.36 6.82
N ILE A 49 11.57 3.31 6.66
CA ILE A 49 11.72 4.45 7.58
C ILE A 49 10.43 5.27 7.62
N LYS A 50 9.85 5.56 6.44
CA LYS A 50 8.61 6.34 6.35
C LYS A 50 7.39 5.63 6.95
N ILE A 51 7.38 4.29 7.00
CA ILE A 51 6.39 3.48 7.73
C ILE A 51 6.58 3.59 9.26
N GLY A 52 7.78 3.98 9.73
CA GLY A 52 8.13 4.05 11.15
C GLY A 52 9.04 2.92 11.62
N LEU A 53 9.55 2.08 10.72
CA LEU A 53 10.49 1.02 11.04
C LEU A 53 11.91 1.56 11.02
N ALA A 54 12.43 1.89 12.21
CA ALA A 54 13.82 2.27 12.41
C ALA A 54 14.64 1.08 12.93
N LYS A 55 15.93 1.04 12.57
CA LYS A 55 16.90 0.13 13.21
C LYS A 55 17.29 0.70 14.57
N GLY A 56 16.46 0.49 15.58
CA GLY A 56 16.79 0.73 16.98
C GLY A 56 16.38 -0.49 17.79
N ALA A 57 17.29 -1.02 18.61
CA ALA A 57 16.91 -1.98 19.63
C ALA A 57 15.83 -1.33 20.52
N PRO A 58 14.80 -2.08 20.98
CA PRO A 58 13.90 -1.56 22.00
C PRO A 58 14.74 -1.11 23.20
N SER A 59 14.48 0.12 23.65
CA SER A 59 15.05 0.67 24.88
C SER A 59 14.57 -0.12 26.09
#